data_AF-A0A531M4N2-F1
#
_entry.id   AF-A0A531M4N2-F1
#
_cell.length_a   1.000
_cell.length_b   1.000
_cell.length_c   1.000
_cell.angle_alpha   90.00
_cell.angle_beta   90.00
_cell.angle_gamma   90.00
#
_symmetry.space_group_name_H-M   'P 1'
#
loop_
_entity.id
_entity.type
_entity.pdbx_description
1 polymer ?
#
loop_
_entity_poly.entity_id
_entity_poly.type
_entity_poly.pdbx_seq_one_letter_code
_entity_poly.pdbx_strand_id
1 'polypeptide(L)'
;MSEQAANTSEIEAQQARYQLAVNRMDRSKRLASMNVTSQDAVEEAVAQMEVSKRELALAETRKRILELELARAKTVLGQKVIVSPIDGIVMERKLYAGEYLDQDGQLATIAQLDPLSVEAFVADSEYSKFS
;
A
#
# COMPACT_ATOMS: atom_id res chain seq x y z
N MET A 1 -2.11 14.66 -9.46
CA MET A 1 -2.60 13.43 -8.79
C MET A 1 -2.03 13.23 -7.38
N SER A 2 -0.93 13.87 -6.99
CA SER A 2 -0.35 13.77 -5.62
C SER A 2 -1.13 14.52 -4.53
N GLU A 3 -1.85 15.58 -4.88
CA GLU A 3 -2.48 16.48 -3.91
C GLU A 3 -3.76 15.92 -3.26
N GLN A 4 -4.49 15.03 -3.95
CA GLN A 4 -5.70 14.40 -3.41
C GLN A 4 -5.39 13.33 -2.35
N ALA A 5 -4.26 12.62 -2.45
CA ALA A 5 -3.93 11.51 -1.54
C ALA A 5 -3.52 11.97 -0.13
N ALA A 6 -3.08 13.23 0.02
CA ALA A 6 -2.69 13.82 1.29
C ALA A 6 -3.79 14.69 1.93
N ASN A 7 -4.91 14.90 1.24
CA ASN A 7 -5.94 15.81 1.70
C ASN A 7 -6.78 15.17 2.82
N THR A 8 -6.42 15.45 4.08
CA THR A 8 -7.14 15.01 5.27
C THR A 8 -8.39 15.84 5.56
N SER A 9 -8.60 16.94 4.83
CA SER A 9 -9.69 17.90 5.09
C SER A 9 -11.08 17.26 5.02
N GLU A 10 -11.30 16.30 4.13
CA GLU A 10 -12.59 15.58 4.05
C GLU A 10 -12.83 14.76 5.32
N ILE A 11 -11.82 14.01 5.78
CA ILE A 11 -11.91 13.21 7.01
C ILE A 11 -12.10 14.11 8.23
N GLU A 12 -11.32 15.19 8.34
CA GLU A 12 -11.42 16.16 9.43
C GLU A 12 -12.81 16.80 9.48
N ALA A 13 -13.37 17.18 8.33
CA ALA A 13 -14.71 17.72 8.24
C ALA A 13 -15.77 16.69 8.66
N GLN A 14 -15.66 15.44 8.23
CA GLN A 14 -16.59 14.37 8.64
C GLN A 14 -16.45 14.02 10.12
N GLN A 15 -15.23 14.06 10.66
CA GLN A 15 -14.97 13.83 12.06
C GLN A 15 -15.59 14.93 12.93
N ALA A 16 -15.47 16.19 12.52
CA ALA A 16 -16.14 17.31 13.19
C ALA A 16 -17.67 17.17 13.16
N ARG A 17 -18.24 16.74 12.02
CA ARG A 17 -19.69 16.46 11.90
C ARG A 17 -20.13 15.33 12.81
N TYR A 18 -19.37 14.24 12.86
CA TYR A 18 -19.63 13.12 13.75
C TYR A 18 -19.60 13.55 15.22
N GLN A 19 -18.58 14.30 15.63
CA GLN A 19 -18.47 14.79 17.01
C GLN A 19 -19.64 15.69 17.39
N LEU A 20 -20.07 16.57 16.48
CA LEU A 20 -21.25 17.40 16.69
C LEU A 20 -22.52 16.55 16.86
N ALA A 21 -22.69 15.50 16.06
CA ALA A 21 -23.84 14.61 16.12
C ALA A 21 -23.85 13.78 17.42
N VAL A 22 -22.69 13.30 17.88
CA VAL A 22 -22.53 12.66 19.20
C VAL A 22 -22.97 13.61 20.31
N ASN A 23 -22.47 14.85 20.31
CA ASN A 23 -22.83 15.84 21.32
C ASN A 23 -24.34 16.17 21.32
N ARG A 24 -24.97 16.18 20.13
CA ARG A 24 -26.42 16.37 19.99
C ARG A 24 -27.20 15.18 20.53
N MET A 25 -26.79 13.95 20.20
CA MET A 25 -27.39 12.73 20.72
C MET A 25 -27.31 12.67 22.25
N ASP A 26 -26.14 12.93 22.82
CA ASP A 26 -25.93 12.94 24.27
C ASP A 26 -26.79 13.99 24.97
N ARG A 27 -26.89 15.18 24.39
CA ARG A 27 -27.76 16.24 24.90
C ARG A 27 -29.23 15.85 24.82
N SER A 28 -29.67 15.27 23.71
CA SER A 28 -31.06 14.83 23.52
C SER A 28 -31.44 13.75 24.54
N LYS A 29 -30.57 12.74 24.75
CA LYS A 29 -30.75 11.71 25.79
C LYS A 29 -30.86 12.31 27.20
N ARG A 30 -30.00 13.27 27.55
CA ARG A 30 -30.09 13.96 28.85
C ARG A 30 -31.41 14.73 29.00
N LEU A 31 -31.83 15.48 27.97
CA LEU A 31 -33.08 16.23 28.02
C LEU A 31 -34.30 15.30 28.12
N ALA A 32 -34.28 14.14 27.45
CA ALA A 32 -35.33 13.14 27.52
C ALA A 32 -35.43 12.53 28.92
N SER A 33 -34.28 12.27 29.59
CA SER A 33 -34.28 11.81 30.99
C SER A 33 -34.91 12.81 31.97
N MET A 34 -34.99 14.08 31.59
CA MET A 34 -35.64 15.14 32.36
C MET A 34 -37.07 15.44 31.88
N ASN A 35 -37.65 14.62 30.98
CA ASN A 35 -38.94 14.85 30.32
C ASN A 35 -39.05 16.21 29.59
N VAL A 36 -37.93 16.76 29.11
CA VAL A 36 -37.88 18.06 28.40
C VAL A 36 -38.00 17.91 26.89
N THR A 37 -37.80 16.71 26.33
CA THR A 37 -37.88 16.44 24.89
C THR A 37 -38.60 15.12 24.59
N SER A 38 -39.05 14.94 23.36
CA SER A 38 -39.76 13.73 22.92
C SER A 38 -38.80 12.56 22.64
N GLN A 39 -39.32 11.33 22.64
CA GLN A 39 -38.55 10.16 22.21
C GLN A 39 -38.13 10.28 20.74
N ASP A 40 -39.00 10.77 19.86
CA ASP A 40 -38.71 11.01 18.44
C ASP A 40 -37.45 11.88 18.25
N ALA A 41 -37.26 12.91 19.07
CA ALA A 41 -36.09 13.78 19.01
C ALA A 41 -34.79 13.09 19.48
N VAL A 42 -34.89 12.05 20.32
CA VAL A 42 -33.74 11.21 20.70
C VAL A 42 -33.41 10.26 19.55
N GLU A 43 -34.43 9.62 18.98
CA GLU A 43 -34.27 8.70 17.85
C GLU A 43 -33.66 9.40 16.63
N GLU A 44 -34.13 10.60 16.29
CA GLU A 44 -33.57 11.43 15.23
C GLU A 44 -32.10 11.77 15.50
N ALA A 45 -31.76 12.15 16.73
CA ALA A 45 -30.38 12.47 17.09
C ALA A 45 -29.44 11.24 17.05
N VAL A 46 -29.95 10.05 17.42
CA VAL A 46 -29.23 8.77 17.29
C VAL A 46 -29.03 8.42 15.82
N ALA A 47 -30.07 8.53 14.99
CA ALA A 47 -30.00 8.26 13.55
C ALA A 47 -28.99 9.18 12.87
N GLN A 48 -29.01 10.48 13.18
CA GLN A 48 -28.06 11.46 12.63
C GLN A 48 -26.62 11.17 13.05
N MET A 49 -26.41 10.76 14.32
CA MET A 49 -25.10 10.32 14.80
C MET A 49 -24.60 9.12 13.99
N GLU A 50 -25.44 8.12 13.76
CA GLU A 50 -25.00 6.95 12.98
C GLU A 50 -24.76 7.24 11.51
N VAL A 51 -25.56 8.10 10.87
CA VAL A 51 -25.28 8.57 9.51
C VAL A 51 -23.89 9.20 9.44
N SER A 52 -23.60 10.16 10.32
CA SER A 52 -22.31 10.85 10.32
C SER A 52 -21.12 9.94 10.64
N LYS A 53 -21.32 8.89 11.45
CA LYS A 53 -20.31 7.85 11.71
C LYS A 53 -19.99 7.06 10.45
N ARG A 54 -21.00 6.70 9.67
CA ARG A 54 -20.83 5.96 8.41
C ARG A 54 -20.15 6.83 7.35
N GLU A 55 -20.48 8.11 7.29
CA GLU A 55 -19.82 9.08 6.40
C GLU A 55 -18.33 9.22 6.72
N LEU A 56 -17.97 9.30 7.99
CA LEU A 56 -16.56 9.31 8.42
C LEU A 56 -15.82 8.04 8.00
N ALA A 57 -16.39 6.86 8.29
CA ALA A 57 -15.78 5.58 7.91
C ALA A 57 -15.61 5.43 6.38
N LEU A 58 -16.55 5.98 5.60
CA LEU A 58 -16.44 6.01 4.15
C LEU A 58 -15.28 6.89 3.67
N ALA A 59 -15.11 8.09 4.26
CA ALA A 59 -14.00 8.99 3.94
C ALA A 59 -12.64 8.36 4.26
N GLU A 60 -12.52 7.68 5.41
CA GLU A 60 -11.31 6.95 5.80
C GLU A 60 -11.01 5.80 4.81
N THR A 61 -12.03 5.05 4.40
CA THR A 61 -11.89 3.96 3.43
C THR A 61 -11.42 4.48 2.07
N ARG A 62 -11.97 5.61 1.61
CA ARG A 62 -11.52 6.26 0.36
C ARG A 62 -10.05 6.65 0.41
N LYS A 63 -9.59 7.25 1.51
CA LYS A 63 -8.16 7.59 1.69
C LYS A 63 -7.28 6.35 1.58
N ARG A 64 -7.68 5.24 2.23
CA ARG A 64 -6.92 3.99 2.18
C ARG A 64 -6.82 3.41 0.76
N ILE A 65 -7.90 3.50 -0.03
CA ILE A 65 -7.87 3.07 -1.45
C ILE A 65 -6.87 3.92 -2.24
N LEU A 66 -6.91 5.25 -2.08
CA LEU A 66 -5.98 6.15 -2.77
C LEU A 66 -4.51 5.91 -2.38
N GLU A 67 -4.24 5.60 -1.11
CA GLU A 67 -2.89 5.23 -0.65
C GLU A 67 -2.39 3.95 -1.31
N LEU A 68 -3.26 2.93 -1.44
CA LEU A 68 -2.94 1.67 -2.11
C LEU A 68 -2.72 1.86 -3.62
N GLU A 69 -3.52 2.71 -4.27
CA GLU A 69 -3.32 3.08 -5.67
C GLU A 69 -2.00 3.81 -5.88
N LEU A 70 -1.65 4.74 -4.98
CA LEU A 70 -0.37 5.43 -5.00
C LEU A 70 0.80 4.46 -4.82
N ALA A 71 0.70 3.52 -3.87
CA ALA A 71 1.72 2.49 -3.67
C ALA A 71 1.89 1.62 -4.92
N ARG A 72 0.78 1.18 -5.52
CA ARG A 72 0.80 0.41 -6.77
C ARG A 72 1.45 1.20 -7.91
N ALA A 73 1.11 2.47 -8.08
CA ALA A 73 1.69 3.33 -9.10
C ALA A 73 3.20 3.51 -8.90
N LYS A 74 3.67 3.63 -7.65
CA LYS A 74 5.10 3.68 -7.32
C LYS A 74 5.82 2.37 -7.66
N THR A 75 5.21 1.21 -7.40
CA THR A 75 5.79 -0.09 -7.78
C THR A 75 5.93 -0.23 -9.29
N VAL A 76 4.89 0.16 -10.05
CA VAL A 76 4.94 0.16 -11.53
C VAL A 76 6.01 1.12 -12.06
N LEU A 77 6.18 2.28 -11.42
CA LEU A 77 7.26 3.20 -11.77
C LEU A 77 8.64 2.60 -11.45
N GLY A 78 8.77 1.92 -10.32
CA GLY A 78 9.99 1.21 -9.93
C GLY A 78 10.40 0.13 -10.94
N GLN A 79 9.44 -0.56 -11.56
CA GLN A 79 9.71 -1.52 -12.62
C GLN A 79 10.31 -0.90 -13.89
N LYS A 80 10.24 0.43 -14.06
CA LYS A 80 10.94 1.13 -15.16
C LYS A 80 12.43 1.32 -14.90
N VAL A 81 12.89 1.08 -13.66
CA VAL A 81 14.29 1.12 -13.28
C VAL A 81 14.74 -0.29 -12.97
N ILE A 82 15.57 -0.83 -13.85
CA ILE A 82 16.08 -2.19 -13.71
C ILE A 82 17.36 -2.11 -12.88
N VAL A 83 17.36 -2.77 -11.73
CA VAL A 83 18.51 -2.88 -10.83
C VAL A 83 18.99 -4.33 -10.79
N SER A 84 20.29 -4.54 -10.61
CA SER A 84 20.82 -5.90 -10.40
C SER A 84 20.31 -6.45 -9.06
N PRO A 85 19.81 -7.71 -9.00
CA PRO A 85 19.43 -8.34 -7.74
C PRO A 85 20.63 -8.81 -6.91
N ILE A 86 21.82 -8.85 -7.52
CA ILE A 86 23.07 -9.33 -6.90
C ILE A 86 24.19 -8.31 -7.10
N ASP A 87 25.13 -8.28 -6.17
CA ASP A 87 26.43 -7.64 -6.38
C ASP A 87 27.27 -8.55 -7.27
N GLY A 88 27.73 -8.04 -8.41
CA GLY A 88 28.42 -8.86 -9.40
C GLY A 88 28.94 -8.08 -10.58
N ILE A 89 29.57 -8.78 -11.51
CA ILE A 89 30.11 -8.20 -12.75
C ILE A 89 29.15 -8.51 -13.89
N VAL A 90 28.86 -7.50 -14.72
CA VAL A 90 28.07 -7.68 -15.94
C VAL A 90 28.91 -8.45 -16.95
N MET A 91 28.54 -9.70 -17.21
CA MET A 91 29.23 -10.59 -18.14
C MET A 91 28.82 -10.31 -19.59
N GLU A 92 27.53 -10.10 -19.82
CA GLU A 92 26.96 -9.87 -21.14
C GLU A 92 25.79 -8.89 -21.03
N ARG A 93 25.67 -7.97 -21.99
CA ARG A 93 24.48 -7.13 -22.17
C ARG A 93 23.85 -7.47 -23.50
N LYS A 94 22.61 -7.96 -23.46
CA LYS A 94 21.88 -8.48 -24.64
C LYS A 94 20.99 -7.45 -25.33
N LEU A 95 20.69 -6.32 -24.68
CA LEU A 95 19.93 -5.22 -25.28
C LEU A 95 20.59 -3.86 -25.09
N TYR A 96 20.37 -3.00 -26.08
CA TYR A 96 20.75 -1.60 -26.08
C TYR A 96 19.53 -0.69 -25.90
N ALA A 97 19.77 0.54 -25.47
CA ALA A 97 18.70 1.53 -25.28
C ALA A 97 17.95 1.76 -26.61
N GLY A 98 16.63 1.58 -26.61
CA GLY A 98 15.76 1.75 -27.78
C GLY A 98 15.27 0.45 -28.41
N GLU A 99 15.79 -0.70 -27.99
CA GLU A 99 15.32 -2.02 -28.45
C GLU A 99 14.12 -2.50 -27.62
N TYR A 100 13.16 -3.16 -28.29
CA TYR A 100 11.99 -3.75 -27.64
C TYR A 100 12.36 -5.07 -26.96
N LEU A 101 11.93 -5.24 -25.71
CA LEU A 101 12.11 -6.46 -24.94
C LEU A 101 10.76 -7.16 -24.75
N ASP A 102 10.69 -8.43 -25.13
CA ASP A 102 9.56 -9.30 -24.81
C ASP A 102 9.57 -9.73 -23.34
N GLN A 103 8.45 -10.19 -22.77
CA GLN A 103 8.32 -10.46 -21.33
C GLN A 103 9.35 -11.46 -20.77
N ASP A 104 9.82 -12.41 -21.60
CA ASP A 104 10.82 -13.43 -21.21
C ASP A 104 12.26 -13.08 -21.66
N GLY A 105 12.48 -11.89 -22.20
CA GLY A 105 13.77 -11.49 -22.73
C GLY A 105 14.82 -11.21 -21.65
N GLN A 106 16.06 -11.64 -21.90
CA GLN A 106 17.19 -11.37 -21.00
C GLN A 106 17.87 -10.06 -21.37
N LEU A 107 18.01 -9.14 -20.40
CA LEU A 107 18.68 -7.85 -20.59
C LEU A 107 20.20 -7.93 -20.43
N ALA A 108 20.64 -8.59 -19.36
CA ALA A 108 22.04 -8.72 -19.02
C ALA A 108 22.25 -9.98 -18.18
N THR A 109 23.44 -10.58 -18.34
CA THR A 109 23.91 -11.69 -17.50
C THR A 109 24.88 -11.10 -16.48
N ILE A 110 24.59 -11.29 -15.19
CA ILE A 110 25.43 -10.81 -14.08
C ILE A 110 25.98 -12.02 -13.35
N ALA A 111 27.30 -12.06 -13.16
CA ALA A 111 27.97 -13.12 -12.41
C ALA A 111 28.42 -12.58 -11.05
N GLN A 112 28.06 -13.29 -9.98
CA GLN A 112 28.62 -13.10 -8.65
C GLN A 112 29.92 -13.89 -8.56
N LEU A 113 31.04 -13.19 -8.36
CA LEU A 113 32.36 -13.81 -8.23
C LEU A 113 32.78 -14.07 -6.78
N ASP A 114 31.97 -13.64 -5.81
CA ASP A 114 32.22 -13.87 -4.38
C ASP A 114 30.94 -14.35 -3.68
N PRO A 115 30.89 -15.60 -3.18
CA PRO A 115 31.93 -16.62 -3.27
C PRO A 115 32.00 -17.31 -4.65
N LEU A 116 33.20 -17.59 -5.16
CA LEU A 116 33.42 -18.33 -6.40
C LEU A 116 33.39 -19.84 -6.14
N SER A 117 32.44 -20.54 -6.76
CA SER A 117 32.41 -22.01 -6.78
C SER A 117 33.18 -22.56 -7.97
N VAL A 118 34.07 -23.53 -7.74
CA VAL A 118 34.85 -24.20 -8.79
C VAL A 118 34.45 -25.67 -8.84
N GLU A 119 33.86 -26.09 -9.96
CA GLU A 119 33.59 -27.48 -10.28
C GLU A 119 34.68 -28.01 -11.21
N ALA A 120 35.36 -29.10 -10.81
CA ALA A 120 36.40 -29.74 -11.60
C ALA A 120 36.01 -31.19 -11.90
N PHE A 121 36.14 -31.59 -13.15
CA PHE A 121 35.98 -32.98 -13.55
C PHE A 121 37.28 -33.73 -13.29
N VAL A 122 37.22 -34.78 -12.49
CA VAL A 122 38.37 -35.63 -12.17
C VAL A 122 38.19 -36.98 -12.88
N ALA A 123 39.27 -37.53 -13.45
CA ALA A 123 39.25 -38.87 -14.01
C ALA A 123 38.96 -39.91 -12.91
N ASP A 124 38.24 -40.97 -13.25
CA ASP A 124 37.80 -42.02 -12.30
C ASP A 124 38.97 -42.63 -11.51
N SER A 125 40.15 -42.75 -12.14
CA SER A 125 41.39 -43.22 -11.52
C SER A 125 41.94 -42.32 -10.40
N GLU A 126 41.51 -41.06 -10.34
CA GLU A 126 42.01 -40.04 -9.42
C GLU A 126 40.95 -39.64 -8.37
N TYR A 127 39.69 -40.12 -8.50
CA TYR A 127 38.58 -39.80 -7.59
C TYR A 127 38.87 -40.20 -6.13
N SER A 128 39.53 -41.35 -5.92
CA SER A 128 39.90 -41.83 -4.57
C SER A 128 40.85 -40.90 -3.80
N LYS A 129 41.50 -39.92 -4.45
CA LYS A 129 42.40 -38.97 -3.79
C LYS A 129 41.70 -37.74 -3.21
N PHE A 130 40.43 -37.55 -3.53
CA PHE A 130 39.62 -36.38 -3.13
C PHE A 130 38.42 -36.76 -2.23
N SER A 131 38.38 -38.02 -1.76
CA SER A 131 37.38 -38.57 -0.83
C SER A 131 37.85 -38.49 0.63
#